data_AF-A0A9X8ZYH1-F1
#
_entry.id   AF-A0A9X8ZYH1-F1
#
_cell.length_a   1.000
_cell.length_b   1.000
_cell.length_c   1.000
_cell.angle_alpha   90.00
_cell.angle_beta   90.00
_cell.angle_gamma   90.00
#
_symmetry.space_group_name_H-M   'P 1'
#
loop_
_entity.id
_entity.type
_entity.pdbx_description
1 polymer ?
#
loop_
_entity_poly.entity_id
_entity_poly.type
_entity_poly.pdbx_seq_one_letter_code
_entity_poly.pdbx_strand_id
1 'polypeptide(L)'
;SNDFLQTISDVDGFILKNRSPSCGTRDVKIYSGFEKAPAKGKGAGLFGGAVVKKFSHLPIEEEGRLSNFIIREHFFTRLFTIAYYKMVKHNKNMKDLVSFQSDNKYL
;
A
#
# COMPACT_ATOMS: atom_id res chain seq x y z
N SER A 1 7.66 0.18 15.34
CA SER A 1 6.97 0.13 14.03
C SER A 1 5.52 0.54 14.15
N ASN A 2 4.74 -0.06 15.06
CA ASN A 2 3.35 0.37 15.31
C ASN A 2 3.24 1.84 15.73
N ASP A 3 4.16 2.36 16.54
CA ASP A 3 4.12 3.76 17.01
C ASP A 3 4.17 4.76 15.85
N PHE A 4 5.04 4.53 14.86
CA PHE A 4 5.08 5.34 13.64
C PHE A 4 3.82 5.19 12.79
N LEU A 5 3.27 3.97 12.66
CA LEU A 5 2.02 3.80 11.92
C LEU A 5 0.84 4.46 12.62
N GLN A 6 0.90 4.67 13.95
CA GLN A 6 -0.10 5.43 14.71
C GLN A 6 -0.03 6.93 14.48
N THR A 7 1.16 7.49 14.18
CA THR A 7 1.28 8.92 13.85
C THR A 7 0.79 9.27 12.46
N ILE A 8 0.62 8.27 11.57
CA ILE A 8 0.11 8.48 10.22
C ILE A 8 -1.41 8.31 10.21
N SER A 9 -2.13 9.42 10.04
CA SER A 9 -3.60 9.44 9.96
C SER A 9 -4.15 9.71 8.56
N ASP A 10 -3.38 10.39 7.69
CA ASP A 10 -3.85 10.78 6.36
C ASP A 10 -2.90 10.30 5.26
N VAL A 11 -3.18 9.09 4.76
CA VAL A 11 -2.48 8.47 3.64
C VAL A 11 -3.49 7.82 2.71
N ASP A 12 -3.13 7.77 1.43
CA ASP A 12 -3.96 7.20 0.37
C ASP A 12 -3.48 5.83 -0.11
N GLY A 13 -2.26 5.44 0.26
CA GLY A 13 -1.67 4.16 -0.10
C GLY A 13 -0.21 4.06 0.28
N PHE A 14 0.40 2.90 -0.01
CA PHE A 14 1.78 2.61 0.36
C PHE A 14 2.52 1.93 -0.80
N ILE A 15 3.73 2.43 -1.07
CA ILE A 15 4.73 1.73 -1.89
C ILE A 15 5.81 1.24 -0.95
N LEU A 16 6.01 -0.08 -0.90
CA LEU A 16 6.94 -0.72 0.02
C LEU A 16 8.18 -1.21 -0.73
N LYS A 17 9.37 -1.03 -0.13
CA LYS A 17 10.62 -1.46 -0.76
C LYS A 17 10.70 -2.99 -0.77
N ASN A 18 10.79 -3.56 -1.96
CA ASN A 18 10.91 -5.00 -2.14
C ASN A 18 12.20 -5.54 -1.49
N ARG A 19 12.15 -6.75 -0.91
CA ARG A 19 13.25 -7.46 -0.22
C ARG A 19 13.87 -6.74 0.99
N SER A 20 13.25 -5.68 1.48
CA SER A 20 13.67 -5.07 2.75
C SER A 20 13.24 -5.96 3.92
N PRO A 21 14.15 -6.34 4.85
CA PRO A 21 13.80 -7.14 6.03
C PRO A 21 12.80 -6.43 6.96
N SER A 22 12.69 -5.10 6.88
CA SER A 22 11.66 -4.34 7.58
C SER A 22 10.36 -4.20 6.76
N CYS A 23 10.46 -3.80 5.48
CA CYS A 23 9.30 -3.32 4.70
C CYS A 23 8.69 -4.31 3.68
N GLY A 24 9.32 -5.46 3.39
CA GLY A 24 8.75 -6.41 2.43
C GLY A 24 7.39 -6.93 2.90
N THR A 25 6.43 -7.13 1.99
CA THR A 25 5.09 -7.63 2.35
C THR A 25 4.95 -9.13 2.15
N ARG A 26 5.75 -9.74 1.27
CA ARG A 26 5.60 -11.17 0.91
C ARG A 26 6.91 -11.94 0.74
N ASP A 27 8.04 -11.27 0.50
CA ASP A 27 9.30 -11.91 0.10
C ASP A 27 10.49 -11.65 1.05
N VAL A 28 10.23 -11.41 2.35
CA VAL A 28 11.31 -11.29 3.34
C VAL A 28 11.86 -12.67 3.69
N LYS A 29 13.16 -12.87 3.45
CA LYS A 29 13.88 -14.08 3.88
C LYS A 29 13.95 -14.11 5.41
N ILE A 30 13.30 -15.11 6.01
CA ILE A 30 13.38 -15.35 7.46
C ILE A 30 14.59 -16.25 7.72
N TYR A 31 15.57 -15.77 8.48
CA TYR A 31 16.74 -16.55 8.86
C TYR A 31 16.54 -17.15 10.26
N SER A 32 16.90 -18.41 10.46
CA SER A 32 16.68 -19.15 11.73
C SER A 32 17.73 -18.90 12.82
N GLY A 33 18.66 -17.97 12.64
CA GLY A 33 19.69 -17.65 13.64
C GLY A 33 20.62 -16.52 13.19
N PHE A 34 21.54 -16.12 14.07
CA PHE A 34 22.59 -15.11 13.82
C PHE A 34 23.73 -15.63 12.94
N GLU A 35 23.88 -16.94 12.80
CA GLU A 35 24.84 -17.57 11.88
C GLU A 35 24.27 -17.67 10.46
N LYS A 36 25.14 -17.98 9.47
CA LYS A 36 24.77 -18.22 8.06
C LYS A 36 23.89 -19.48 7.91
N ALA A 37 22.68 -19.42 8.44
CA ALA A 37 21.66 -20.44 8.26
C ALA A 37 20.91 -20.18 6.94
N PRO A 38 20.55 -21.23 6.18
CA PRO A 38 19.69 -21.07 5.01
C PRO A 38 18.35 -20.47 5.42
N ALA A 39 17.77 -19.62 4.55
CA ALA A 39 16.50 -18.96 4.83
C ALA A 39 15.40 -20.01 5.07
N LYS A 40 14.74 -19.93 6.23
CA LYS A 40 13.70 -20.87 6.69
C LYS A 40 12.35 -20.69 5.98
N GLY A 41 12.17 -19.57 5.26
CA GLY A 41 10.94 -19.27 4.52
C GLY A 41 10.88 -17.82 4.00
N LYS A 42 9.77 -17.50 3.34
CA LYS A 42 9.40 -16.16 2.87
C LYS A 42 8.20 -15.64 3.67
N GLY A 43 8.25 -14.41 4.16
CA GLY A 43 7.15 -13.79 4.90
C GLY A 43 7.08 -12.27 4.72
N ALA A 44 6.09 -11.64 5.36
CA ALA A 44 6.05 -10.18 5.50
C ALA A 44 7.10 -9.73 6.52
N GLY A 45 7.88 -8.70 6.18
CA GLY A 45 8.69 -7.96 7.14
C GLY A 45 7.82 -7.29 8.19
N LEU A 46 8.38 -7.04 9.38
CA LEU A 46 7.64 -6.53 10.54
C LEU A 46 6.85 -5.25 10.24
N PHE A 47 7.39 -4.34 9.43
CA PHE A 47 6.71 -3.12 9.02
C PHE A 47 5.67 -3.35 7.91
N GLY A 48 6.03 -4.10 6.87
CA GLY A 48 5.10 -4.42 5.77
C GLY A 48 3.87 -5.17 6.26
N GLY A 49 4.05 -6.13 7.18
CA GLY A 49 2.95 -6.84 7.83
C GLY A 49 2.06 -5.93 8.67
N ALA A 50 2.65 -4.97 9.40
CA ALA A 50 1.89 -4.00 10.19
C ALA A 50 1.09 -3.02 9.30
N VAL A 51 1.66 -2.58 8.17
CA VAL A 51 0.96 -1.77 7.16
C VAL A 51 -0.23 -2.53 6.59
N VAL A 52 -0.04 -3.77 6.15
CA VAL A 52 -1.14 -4.60 5.61
C VAL A 52 -2.22 -4.85 6.65
N LYS A 53 -1.85 -5.10 7.91
CA LYS A 53 -2.82 -5.33 8.99
C LYS A 53 -3.65 -4.09 9.31
N LYS A 54 -3.04 -2.90 9.31
CA LYS A 54 -3.70 -1.64 9.69
C LYS A 54 -4.43 -0.96 8.52
N PHE A 55 -3.87 -1.03 7.32
CA PHE A 55 -4.29 -0.26 6.15
C PHE A 55 -4.72 -1.15 4.99
N SER A 56 -5.26 -2.35 5.25
CA SER A 56 -5.73 -3.30 4.23
C SER A 56 -6.75 -2.74 3.25
N HIS A 57 -7.45 -1.68 3.63
CA HIS A 57 -8.43 -0.97 2.80
C HIS A 57 -7.79 0.01 1.79
N LEU A 58 -6.51 0.35 1.96
CA LEU A 58 -5.76 1.22 1.05
C LEU A 58 -4.96 0.38 0.02
N PRO A 59 -4.64 0.96 -1.16
CA PRO A 59 -3.71 0.35 -2.10
C PRO A 59 -2.32 0.23 -1.47
N ILE A 60 -1.80 -0.99 -1.45
CA ILE A 60 -0.46 -1.33 -0.95
C ILE A 60 0.21 -2.17 -2.04
N GLU A 61 1.40 -1.77 -2.48
CA GLU A 61 2.16 -2.51 -3.48
C GLU A 61 3.66 -2.44 -3.21
N GLU A 62 4.42 -3.38 -3.77
CA GLU A 62 5.88 -3.37 -3.69
C GLU A 62 6.49 -2.67 -4.89
N GLU A 63 7.51 -1.84 -4.67
CA GLU A 63 8.17 -1.05 -5.72
C GLU A 63 8.65 -1.92 -6.90
N GLY A 64 9.20 -3.11 -6.62
CA GLY A 64 9.63 -4.03 -7.69
C GLY A 64 8.48 -4.58 -8.53
N ARG A 65 7.26 -4.71 -7.98
CA ARG A 65 6.07 -5.18 -8.71
C ARG A 65 5.49 -4.10 -9.63
N LEU A 66 5.72 -2.84 -9.31
CA LEU A 66 5.36 -1.71 -10.19
C LEU A 66 6.14 -1.71 -11.50
N SER A 67 7.16 -2.57 -11.70
CA SER A 67 7.76 -2.78 -13.02
C SER A 67 6.78 -3.42 -14.02
N ASN A 68 5.80 -4.19 -13.53
CA ASN A 68 4.72 -4.72 -14.35
C ASN A 68 3.67 -3.64 -14.60
N PHE A 69 3.39 -3.37 -15.88
CA PHE A 69 2.48 -2.29 -16.30
C PHE A 69 1.06 -2.44 -15.75
N ILE A 70 0.49 -3.65 -15.79
CA ILE A 70 -0.88 -3.91 -15.33
C ILE A 70 -1.00 -3.69 -13.81
N ILE A 71 0.00 -4.18 -13.05
CA ILE A 71 0.05 -3.97 -11.60
C ILE A 71 0.17 -2.47 -11.28
N ARG A 72 1.04 -1.78 -12.01
CA ARG A 72 1.28 -0.33 -11.85
C ARG A 72 0.00 0.46 -12.11
N GLU A 73 -0.68 0.18 -13.22
CA GLU A 73 -1.93 0.83 -13.60
C GLU A 73 -2.98 0.62 -12.50
N HIS A 74 -3.24 -0.62 -12.11
CA HIS A 74 -4.22 -0.92 -11.07
C HIS A 74 -3.91 -0.25 -9.71
N PHE A 75 -2.62 -0.22 -9.32
CA PHE A 75 -2.19 0.46 -8.10
C PHE A 75 -2.47 1.97 -8.16
N PHE A 76 -2.03 2.64 -9.24
CA PHE A 76 -2.19 4.08 -9.37
C PHE A 76 -3.64 4.49 -9.57
N THR A 77 -4.44 3.73 -10.31
CA THR A 77 -5.88 3.96 -10.43
C THR A 77 -6.53 3.99 -9.05
N ARG A 78 -6.33 2.95 -8.23
CA ARG A 78 -6.89 2.94 -6.87
C ARG A 78 -6.38 4.07 -6.00
N LEU A 79 -5.08 4.38 -6.07
CA LEU A 79 -4.45 5.44 -5.28
C LEU A 79 -5.06 6.81 -5.59
N PHE A 80 -5.11 7.18 -6.87
CA PHE A 80 -5.61 8.47 -7.29
C PHE A 80 -7.13 8.59 -7.16
N THR A 81 -7.90 7.51 -7.34
CA THR A 81 -9.34 7.51 -7.06
C THR A 81 -9.62 7.78 -5.58
N ILE A 82 -8.88 7.16 -4.66
CA ILE A 82 -9.04 7.43 -3.21
C ILE A 82 -8.67 8.87 -2.87
N ALA A 83 -7.52 9.36 -3.36
CA ALA A 83 -7.08 10.72 -3.12
C ALA A 83 -8.11 11.75 -3.66
N TYR A 84 -8.62 11.53 -4.88
CA TYR A 84 -9.64 12.39 -5.47
C TYR A 84 -10.95 12.35 -4.66
N TYR A 85 -11.39 11.17 -4.23
CA TYR A 85 -12.58 11.03 -3.39
C TYR A 85 -12.44 11.77 -2.06
N LYS A 86 -11.28 11.72 -1.40
CA LYS A 86 -11.04 12.50 -0.16
C LYS A 86 -11.19 14.00 -0.41
N MET A 87 -10.66 14.49 -1.52
CA MET A 87 -10.78 15.90 -1.91
C MET A 87 -12.24 16.31 -2.13
N VAL A 88 -13.01 15.49 -2.85
CA VAL A 88 -14.45 15.70 -3.08
C VAL A 88 -15.24 15.68 -1.77
N LYS A 89 -14.95 14.70 -0.90
CA LYS A 89 -15.57 14.57 0.42
C LYS A 89 -15.29 15.79 1.31
N HIS A 90 -14.09 16.35 1.23
CA HIS A 90 -13.72 17.57 1.96
C HIS A 90 -14.49 18.79 1.45
N ASN A 91 -14.61 18.95 0.13
CA ASN A 91 -15.29 20.09 -0.49
C ASN A 91 -16.81 20.10 -0.25
N LYS A 92 -17.43 18.93 0.02
CA LYS A 92 -18.87 18.77 0.29
C LYS A 92 -19.78 19.40 -0.78
N ASN A 93 -19.35 19.35 -2.03
CA ASN A 93 -20.07 19.88 -3.18
C ASN A 93 -20.70 18.74 -3.99
N MET A 94 -21.99 18.82 -4.27
CA MET A 94 -22.71 17.82 -5.07
C MET A 94 -22.19 17.73 -6.51
N LYS A 95 -21.82 18.87 -7.11
CA LYS A 95 -21.27 18.91 -8.47
C LYS A 95 -19.99 18.09 -8.56
N ASP A 96 -19.10 18.27 -7.58
CA ASP A 96 -17.82 17.56 -7.54
C ASP A 96 -18.02 16.05 -7.33
N LEU A 97 -19.04 15.65 -6.55
CA LEU A 97 -19.39 14.25 -6.35
C LEU A 97 -19.94 13.60 -7.64
N VAL A 98 -20.79 14.31 -8.38
CA VAL A 98 -21.32 13.83 -9.67
C VAL A 98 -20.21 13.71 -10.70
N SER A 99 -19.29 14.69 -10.79
CA SER A 99 -18.12 14.60 -11.66
C SER A 99 -17.24 13.41 -11.29
N PHE A 100 -16.91 13.26 -10.00
CA PHE A 100 -16.15 12.12 -9.50
C PHE A 100 -16.78 10.78 -9.91
N GLN A 101 -18.09 10.62 -9.68
CA GLN A 101 -18.80 9.41 -10.04
C GLN A 101 -18.80 9.19 -11.56
N SER A 102 -18.97 10.24 -12.36
CA SER A 102 -18.99 10.16 -13.82
C SER A 102 -17.65 9.69 -14.39
N ASP A 103 -16.55 10.18 -13.84
CA ASP A 103 -15.19 9.86 -14.29
C ASP A 103 -14.71 8.47 -13.82
N ASN A 104 -15.22 7.98 -12.68
CA ASN A 104 -14.71 6.78 -12.02
C ASN A 104 -15.66 5.55 -12.07
N LYS A 105 -16.88 5.68 -12.60
CA LYS A 105 -17.92 4.62 -12.57
C LYS A 105 -17.58 3.31 -13.29
N TYR A 106 -16.58 3.31 -14.17
CA TYR A 106 -16.19 2.15 -14.98
C TYR A 106 -14.75 1.68 -14.71
N LEU A 107 -14.12 2.21 -13.66
CA LEU A 107 -12.82 1.75 -13.19
C LEU A 107 -12.88 0.38 -12.51
#